data_AF-A0A1G4IN10-F1
#
_entry.id   AF-A0A1G4IN10-F1
#
_cell.length_a   1.000
_cell.length_b   1.000
_cell.length_c   1.000
_cell.angle_alpha   90.00
_cell.angle_beta   90.00
_cell.angle_gamma   90.00
#
_symmetry.space_group_name_H-M   'P 1'
#
loop_
_entity.id
_entity.type
_entity.pdbx_description
1 polymer ?
#
loop_
_entity_poly.entity_id
_entity_poly.type
_entity_poly.pdbx_seq_one_letter_code
_entity_poly.pdbx_strand_id
1 'polypeptide(L)'
;MTLTPGFDYTDNSHRRYNLLTESWVLVSPHRAKRPWLGQQEKQYDSSCSLSYDSGCYLCPGNPRASGDVNPTYASTFIFPNDFSAVKAEQPPLEADPESSTLRARLIKAESVKGECFVICFSPQHNLTIPLMKCEAIEEVVKAWTDLFRKLEKEASVQHKPYRYLQIFENKGTAMGCSNLHPHGQAWCLSAIPSEVHQEFAAFEKYNHQHSSHLMGDYVLMELQERERVVLENDTFVVVVPYWAVWPFETMVVSKAHICSLNEIDDSQRKDLASITRQLTIKYDNLFETSFPYSMGIHQAPLNATPEEKENSWFHMHFYPPLLRSATVRKFLVGFELLGEPQRDLTAEQAAERLRHLNAEHHFSEQVGRS
;
A
#
# COMPACT_ATOMS: atom_id res chain seq x y z
N MET A 1 -36.27 -3.44 37.22
CA MET A 1 -34.87 -3.11 36.95
C MET A 1 -34.67 -3.14 35.45
N THR A 2 -34.70 -1.99 34.80
CA THR A 2 -34.38 -1.86 33.38
C THR A 2 -32.88 -2.02 33.23
N LEU A 3 -32.43 -3.16 32.70
CA LEU A 3 -31.04 -3.39 32.31
C LEU A 3 -30.65 -2.30 31.33
N THR A 4 -29.67 -1.47 31.68
CA THR A 4 -29.01 -0.59 30.73
C THR A 4 -28.41 -1.47 29.64
N PRO A 5 -28.78 -1.30 28.36
CA PRO A 5 -28.19 -2.10 27.29
C PRO A 5 -26.67 -1.90 27.29
N GLY A 6 -25.92 -3.00 27.17
CA GLY A 6 -24.46 -2.98 27.09
C GLY A 6 -23.97 -2.28 25.82
N PHE A 7 -22.69 -1.88 25.81
CA PHE A 7 -22.10 -1.20 24.66
C PHE A 7 -21.97 -2.16 23.47
N ASP A 8 -22.58 -1.80 22.33
CA ASP A 8 -22.55 -2.59 21.10
C ASP A 8 -21.64 -1.92 20.07
N TYR A 9 -20.48 -2.49 19.82
CA TYR A 9 -19.51 -1.99 18.83
C TYR A 9 -20.03 -2.03 17.38
N THR A 10 -21.12 -2.74 17.12
CA THR A 10 -21.76 -2.84 15.79
C THR A 10 -22.85 -1.80 15.55
N ASP A 11 -23.21 -1.00 16.57
CA ASP A 11 -24.23 0.04 16.48
C ASP A 11 -23.75 1.39 17.04
N ASN A 12 -23.04 1.38 18.17
CA ASN A 12 -22.60 2.55 18.89
C ASN A 12 -21.27 3.11 18.35
N SER A 13 -21.21 4.43 18.15
CA SER A 13 -19.99 5.11 17.71
C SER A 13 -18.91 5.05 18.79
N HIS A 14 -17.66 4.83 18.36
CA HIS A 14 -16.48 4.76 19.22
C HIS A 14 -15.24 5.20 18.46
N ARG A 15 -14.12 5.37 19.15
CA ARG A 15 -12.81 5.65 18.52
C ARG A 15 -11.88 4.48 18.72
N ARG A 16 -11.08 4.17 17.70
CA ARG A 16 -10.03 3.14 17.74
C ARG A 16 -8.67 3.81 17.55
N TYR A 17 -7.69 3.39 18.31
CA TYR A 17 -6.35 3.98 18.27
C TYR A 17 -5.48 3.25 17.25
N ASN A 18 -4.85 4.00 16.35
CA ASN A 18 -3.83 3.53 15.43
C ASN A 18 -2.47 3.64 16.13
N LEU A 19 -1.89 2.49 16.47
CA LEU A 19 -0.59 2.42 17.13
C LEU A 19 0.56 2.84 16.20
N LEU A 20 0.41 2.73 14.87
CA LEU A 20 1.46 3.08 13.90
C LEU A 20 1.62 4.59 13.75
N THR A 21 0.52 5.34 13.76
CA THR A 21 0.53 6.80 13.56
C THR A 21 0.25 7.59 14.84
N GLU A 22 0.06 6.90 15.97
CA GLU A 22 -0.36 7.49 17.25
C GLU A 22 -1.62 8.38 17.14
N SER A 23 -2.61 7.93 16.36
CA SER A 23 -3.80 8.71 16.01
C SER A 23 -5.09 7.93 16.28
N TRP A 24 -6.24 8.59 16.18
CA TRP A 24 -7.54 7.97 16.40
C TRP A 24 -8.36 7.91 15.12
N VAL A 25 -9.18 6.87 15.00
CA VAL A 25 -10.17 6.71 13.93
C VAL A 25 -11.56 6.62 14.54
N LEU A 26 -12.46 7.48 14.10
CA LEU A 26 -13.87 7.45 14.48
C LEU A 26 -14.61 6.34 13.73
N VAL A 27 -15.25 5.44 14.46
CA VAL A 27 -16.05 4.34 13.92
C VAL A 27 -17.53 4.64 14.16
N SER A 28 -18.33 4.62 13.10
CA SER A 28 -19.78 4.90 13.18
C SER A 28 -20.58 3.88 12.36
N PRO A 29 -20.79 2.67 12.89
CA PRO A 29 -21.30 1.52 12.12
C PRO A 29 -22.70 1.73 11.49
N HIS A 30 -23.56 2.52 12.12
CA HIS A 30 -24.91 2.80 11.63
C HIS A 30 -24.94 3.66 10.35
N ARG A 31 -23.83 4.35 10.02
CA ARG A 31 -23.74 5.25 8.85
C ARG A 31 -23.84 4.52 7.51
N ALA A 32 -23.45 3.24 7.45
CA ALA A 32 -23.58 2.43 6.25
C ALA A 32 -25.04 2.32 5.74
N LYS A 33 -26.04 2.49 6.62
CA LYS A 33 -27.47 2.42 6.28
C LYS A 33 -28.01 3.71 5.65
N ARG A 34 -27.27 4.82 5.66
CA ARG A 34 -27.73 6.10 5.12
C ARG A 34 -27.94 6.01 3.60
N PRO A 35 -29.08 6.44 3.02
CA PRO A 35 -29.26 6.47 1.57
C PRO A 35 -28.16 7.28 0.87
N TRP A 36 -27.57 6.74 -0.20
CA TRP A 36 -26.57 7.44 -1.02
C TRP A 36 -27.22 7.94 -2.31
N LEU A 37 -27.22 9.26 -2.51
CA LEU A 37 -27.69 9.94 -3.72
C LEU A 37 -26.55 10.73 -4.40
N GLY A 38 -25.30 10.50 -3.99
CA GLY A 38 -24.13 11.19 -4.51
C GLY A 38 -23.59 10.56 -5.80
N GLN A 39 -22.36 10.94 -6.15
CA GLN A 39 -21.67 10.45 -7.34
C GLN A 39 -21.63 8.91 -7.37
N GLN A 40 -21.84 8.36 -8.56
CA GLN A 40 -21.62 6.95 -8.88
C GLN A 40 -20.37 6.87 -9.75
N GLU A 41 -19.42 6.03 -9.36
CA GLU A 41 -18.27 5.71 -10.19
C GLU A 41 -18.74 5.01 -11.47
N LYS A 42 -18.02 5.25 -12.57
CA LYS A 42 -18.24 4.45 -13.77
C LYS A 42 -17.80 3.02 -13.45
N GLN A 43 -18.65 2.04 -13.75
CA GLN A 43 -18.20 0.65 -13.72
C GLN A 43 -16.97 0.52 -14.61
N TYR A 44 -15.98 -0.24 -14.14
CA TYR A 44 -14.81 -0.55 -14.94
C TYR A 44 -15.29 -1.24 -16.23
N ASP A 45 -15.08 -0.56 -17.36
CA ASP A 45 -15.38 -1.16 -18.65
C ASP A 45 -14.28 -2.21 -18.92
N SER A 46 -14.65 -3.48 -18.87
CA SER A 46 -13.75 -4.61 -19.20
C SER A 46 -13.32 -4.62 -20.67
N SER A 47 -13.73 -3.61 -21.46
CA SER A 47 -13.46 -3.43 -22.88
C SER A 47 -11.99 -3.19 -23.25
N CYS A 48 -11.08 -2.91 -22.30
CA CYS A 48 -9.64 -2.95 -22.59
C CYS A 48 -9.17 -4.41 -22.71
N SER A 49 -9.58 -5.06 -23.81
CA SER A 49 -9.22 -6.44 -24.15
C SER A 49 -7.85 -6.55 -24.82
N LEU A 50 -7.18 -5.42 -25.06
CA LEU A 50 -5.92 -5.38 -25.78
C LEU A 50 -4.78 -5.84 -24.86
N SER A 51 -4.15 -6.95 -25.20
CA SER A 51 -2.90 -7.38 -24.55
C SER A 51 -1.73 -6.46 -24.88
N TYR A 52 -1.83 -5.67 -25.94
CA TYR A 52 -0.85 -4.68 -26.34
C TYR A 52 -1.55 -3.45 -26.94
N ASP A 53 -1.15 -2.27 -26.50
CA ASP A 53 -1.64 -0.99 -26.99
C ASP A 53 -0.46 -0.18 -27.56
N SER A 54 -0.49 0.11 -28.86
CA SER A 54 0.53 0.90 -29.55
C SER A 54 0.60 2.36 -29.10
N GLY A 55 -0.46 2.88 -28.47
CA GLY A 55 -0.50 4.22 -27.88
C GLY A 55 0.00 4.28 -26.44
N CYS A 56 0.22 3.14 -25.78
CA CYS A 56 0.62 3.10 -24.38
C CYS A 56 2.13 3.35 -24.22
N TYR A 57 2.51 4.33 -23.40
CA TYR A 57 3.93 4.65 -23.11
C TYR A 57 4.69 3.58 -22.31
N LEU A 58 4.00 2.55 -21.80
CA LEU A 58 4.58 1.50 -20.96
C LEU A 58 4.70 0.16 -21.70
N CYS A 59 4.01 -0.01 -22.84
CA CYS A 59 4.07 -1.27 -23.59
C CYS A 59 5.47 -1.51 -24.19
N PRO A 60 5.89 -2.78 -24.34
CA PRO A 60 7.20 -3.12 -24.91
C PRO A 60 7.39 -2.59 -26.32
N GLY A 61 8.55 -2.02 -26.63
CA GLY A 61 8.85 -1.47 -27.97
C GLY A 61 8.19 -0.12 -28.28
N ASN A 62 7.34 0.41 -27.41
CA ASN A 62 6.70 1.71 -27.62
C ASN A 62 7.62 2.88 -27.22
N PRO A 63 7.47 4.04 -27.87
CA PRO A 63 8.06 5.28 -27.38
C PRO A 63 7.44 5.66 -26.04
N ARG A 64 8.26 6.19 -25.14
CA ARG A 64 7.86 6.82 -23.89
C ARG A 64 7.56 8.30 -24.11
N ALA A 65 6.99 8.95 -23.09
CA ALA A 65 6.62 10.35 -23.16
C ALA A 65 7.82 11.30 -23.32
N SER A 66 9.01 10.90 -22.86
CA SER A 66 10.27 11.62 -23.06
C SER A 66 10.89 11.43 -24.45
N GLY A 67 10.40 10.47 -25.25
CA GLY A 67 10.92 10.11 -26.58
C GLY A 67 11.84 8.89 -26.61
N ASP A 68 12.30 8.39 -25.46
CA ASP A 68 13.04 7.12 -25.38
C ASP A 68 12.13 5.93 -25.76
N VAL A 69 12.71 4.81 -26.19
CA VAL A 69 11.94 3.60 -26.58
C VAL A 69 12.07 2.51 -25.52
N ASN A 70 10.95 1.91 -25.14
CA ASN A 70 10.93 0.75 -24.24
C ASN A 70 11.61 -0.44 -24.92
N PRO A 71 12.45 -1.21 -24.20
CA PRO A 71 12.91 -2.49 -24.72
C PRO A 71 11.73 -3.43 -24.96
N THR A 72 11.92 -4.45 -25.79
CA THR A 72 10.97 -5.57 -25.93
C THR A 72 11.10 -6.51 -24.74
N TYR A 73 10.69 -6.04 -23.55
CA TYR A 73 10.78 -6.78 -22.30
C TYR A 73 9.72 -7.89 -22.25
N ALA A 74 10.05 -9.01 -21.59
CA ALA A 74 9.19 -10.21 -21.53
C ALA A 74 8.53 -10.45 -20.16
N SER A 75 8.95 -9.72 -19.12
CA SER A 75 8.45 -9.82 -17.74
C SER A 75 8.33 -8.41 -17.15
N THR A 76 8.96 -8.13 -16.01
CA THR A 76 9.01 -6.81 -15.40
C THR A 76 10.00 -5.89 -16.10
N PHE A 77 9.71 -4.59 -16.12
CA PHE A 77 10.63 -3.57 -16.62
C PHE A 77 10.66 -2.35 -15.70
N ILE A 78 11.85 -2.01 -15.21
CA ILE A 78 12.08 -0.85 -14.35
C ILE A 78 12.88 0.20 -15.13
N PHE A 79 12.42 1.44 -15.11
CA PHE A 79 13.14 2.57 -15.69
C PHE A 79 12.92 3.84 -14.86
N PRO A 80 13.86 4.81 -14.91
CA PRO A 80 13.66 6.12 -14.28
C PRO A 80 12.43 6.82 -14.85
N ASN A 81 11.62 7.42 -14.00
CA ASN A 81 10.42 8.12 -14.41
C ASN A 81 10.79 9.38 -15.22
N ASP A 82 10.25 9.48 -16.44
CA ASP A 82 10.46 10.61 -17.35
C ASP A 82 10.06 11.95 -16.71
N PHE A 83 9.08 11.94 -15.81
CA PHE A 83 8.61 13.10 -15.03
C PHE A 83 8.78 12.86 -13.53
N SER A 84 10.03 12.66 -13.11
CA SER A 84 10.38 12.40 -11.71
C SER A 84 9.94 13.55 -10.78
N ALA A 85 9.34 13.19 -9.63
CA ALA A 85 8.90 14.14 -8.61
C ALA A 85 10.07 14.77 -7.83
N VAL A 86 11.21 14.07 -7.78
CA VAL A 86 12.46 14.53 -7.17
C VAL A 86 13.61 14.39 -8.15
N LYS A 87 14.68 15.16 -7.94
CA LYS A 87 15.89 15.15 -8.77
C LYS A 87 17.05 14.50 -8.03
N ALA A 88 17.87 13.74 -8.75
CA ALA A 88 19.08 13.16 -8.20
C ALA A 88 20.07 14.26 -7.77
N GLU A 89 20.17 15.31 -8.60
CA GLU A 89 21.00 16.48 -8.33
C GLU A 89 20.21 17.78 -8.41
N GLN A 90 20.46 18.67 -7.44
CA GLN A 90 19.91 20.01 -7.36
C GLN A 90 20.83 20.91 -6.51
N PRO A 91 20.73 22.25 -6.64
CA PRO A 91 21.51 23.18 -5.82
C PRO A 91 21.29 22.95 -4.32
N PRO A 92 22.31 23.19 -3.47
CA PRO A 92 22.12 23.14 -2.02
C PRO A 92 21.13 24.23 -1.59
N LEU A 93 20.31 23.91 -0.59
CA LEU A 93 19.47 24.91 0.08
C LEU A 93 20.36 25.71 1.04
N GLU A 94 20.43 27.03 0.86
CA GLU A 94 21.17 27.90 1.77
C GLU A 94 20.50 27.96 3.15
N ALA A 95 21.30 27.82 4.20
CA ALA A 95 20.81 27.96 5.57
C ALA A 95 20.52 29.43 5.89
N ASP A 96 19.43 29.70 6.60
CA ASP A 96 19.12 31.04 7.10
C ASP A 96 20.19 31.44 8.15
N PRO A 97 20.94 32.54 7.96
CA PRO A 97 22.10 32.86 8.78
C PRO A 97 21.78 33.15 10.26
N GLU A 98 20.52 33.45 10.60
CA GLU A 98 20.11 33.79 11.97
C GLU A 98 18.99 32.87 12.49
N SER A 99 19.40 31.82 13.22
CA SER A 99 18.51 30.80 13.79
C SER A 99 17.56 31.31 14.89
N SER A 100 17.79 32.51 15.44
CA SER A 100 17.00 33.09 16.54
C SER A 100 15.83 33.96 16.07
N THR A 101 15.70 34.21 14.76
CA THR A 101 14.64 35.08 14.23
C THR A 101 13.27 34.41 14.29
N LEU A 102 12.20 35.22 14.32
CA LEU A 102 10.83 34.71 14.17
C LEU A 102 10.64 33.95 12.83
N ARG A 103 11.36 34.38 11.79
CA ARG A 103 11.35 33.74 10.48
C ARG A 103 11.91 32.33 10.54
N ALA A 104 13.11 32.15 11.10
CA ALA A 104 13.74 30.83 11.26
C ALA A 104 12.90 29.85 12.09
N ARG A 105 12.08 30.35 13.03
CA ARG A 105 11.15 29.53 13.80
C ARG A 105 9.93 29.04 13.02
N LEU A 106 9.37 29.87 12.14
CA LEU A 106 8.09 29.62 11.47
C LEU A 106 8.22 29.11 10.02
N ILE A 107 9.30 29.45 9.32
CA ILE A 107 9.49 29.13 7.90
C ILE A 107 10.68 28.18 7.80
N LYS A 108 10.39 26.89 7.76
CA LYS A 108 11.39 25.83 7.65
C LYS A 108 11.27 25.16 6.29
N ALA A 109 12.41 24.91 5.65
CA ALA A 109 12.50 24.16 4.42
C ALA A 109 13.69 23.20 4.53
N GLU A 110 13.55 22.04 3.90
CA GLU A 110 14.59 21.02 3.81
C GLU A 110 14.76 20.62 2.34
N SER A 111 16.00 20.40 1.92
CA SER A 111 16.29 19.93 0.56
C SER A 111 16.11 18.42 0.49
N VAL A 112 15.34 17.95 -0.48
CA VAL A 112 15.15 16.51 -0.74
C VAL A 112 15.66 16.17 -2.14
N LYS A 113 16.59 15.22 -2.21
CA LYS A 113 17.11 14.63 -3.45
C LYS A 113 16.61 13.20 -3.59
N GLY A 114 16.63 12.67 -4.81
CA GLY A 114 16.19 11.29 -5.02
C GLY A 114 16.03 10.89 -6.47
N GLU A 115 15.53 9.68 -6.68
CA GLU A 115 15.23 9.10 -7.99
C GLU A 115 13.84 8.46 -7.96
N CYS A 116 13.02 8.71 -8.98
CA CYS A 116 11.72 8.06 -9.15
C CYS A 116 11.82 7.02 -10.26
N PHE A 117 11.19 5.86 -10.06
CA PHE A 117 11.15 4.76 -11.02
C PHE A 117 9.70 4.38 -11.32
N VAL A 118 9.47 3.92 -12.55
CA VAL A 118 8.26 3.20 -12.96
C VAL A 118 8.62 1.71 -13.07
N ILE A 119 7.72 0.85 -12.59
CA ILE A 119 7.91 -0.61 -12.55
C ILE A 119 6.75 -1.24 -13.31
N CYS A 120 6.95 -1.61 -14.57
CA CYS A 120 5.95 -2.38 -15.32
C CYS A 120 5.95 -3.81 -14.81
N PHE A 121 4.77 -4.35 -14.49
CA PHE A 121 4.63 -5.70 -13.92
C PHE A 121 4.58 -6.80 -14.98
N SER A 122 4.12 -6.47 -16.20
CA SER A 122 3.91 -7.43 -17.28
C SER A 122 4.01 -6.73 -18.63
N PRO A 123 4.46 -7.39 -19.71
CA PRO A 123 4.36 -6.84 -21.05
C PRO A 123 2.90 -6.71 -21.54
N GLN A 124 1.98 -7.45 -20.92
CA GLN A 124 0.56 -7.46 -21.29
C GLN A 124 -0.19 -6.29 -20.65
N HIS A 125 -0.75 -5.42 -21.48
CA HIS A 125 -1.43 -4.18 -21.09
C HIS A 125 -2.68 -4.40 -20.23
N ASN A 126 -3.40 -5.50 -20.43
CA ASN A 126 -4.66 -5.81 -19.76
C ASN A 126 -4.52 -6.78 -18.57
N LEU A 127 -3.30 -7.13 -18.16
CA LEU A 127 -3.06 -8.18 -17.16
C LEU A 127 -2.75 -7.60 -15.78
N THR A 128 -3.78 -7.43 -14.95
CA THR A 128 -3.64 -6.98 -13.55
C THR A 128 -3.17 -8.13 -12.64
N ILE A 129 -2.61 -7.78 -11.46
CA ILE A 129 -2.11 -8.75 -10.46
C ILE A 129 -3.04 -9.95 -10.20
N PRO A 130 -4.36 -9.81 -9.95
CA PRO A 130 -5.22 -10.97 -9.66
C PRO A 130 -5.33 -11.96 -10.82
N LEU A 131 -5.09 -11.50 -12.05
CA LEU A 131 -5.14 -12.32 -13.28
C LEU A 131 -3.76 -12.87 -13.67
N MET A 132 -2.68 -12.37 -13.07
CA MET A 132 -1.34 -12.90 -13.26
C MET A 132 -1.22 -14.29 -12.64
N LYS A 133 -0.37 -15.12 -13.24
CA LYS A 133 0.08 -16.36 -12.59
C LYS A 133 1.01 -16.02 -11.42
N CYS A 134 1.04 -16.86 -10.39
CA CYS A 134 1.89 -16.65 -9.22
C CYS A 134 3.36 -16.42 -9.59
N GLU A 135 3.89 -17.17 -10.55
CA GLU A 135 5.29 -17.05 -10.99
C GLU A 135 5.59 -15.67 -11.59
N ALA A 136 4.63 -15.05 -12.26
CA ALA A 136 4.80 -13.69 -12.78
C ALA A 136 4.77 -12.63 -11.67
N ILE A 137 4.02 -12.88 -10.59
CA ILE A 137 4.01 -12.01 -9.41
C ILE A 137 5.30 -12.20 -8.59
N GLU A 138 5.86 -13.42 -8.55
CA GLU A 138 7.20 -13.65 -7.98
C GLU A 138 8.26 -12.81 -8.68
N GLU A 139 8.21 -12.66 -10.01
CA GLU A 139 9.10 -11.76 -10.76
C GLU A 139 8.89 -10.29 -10.38
N VAL A 140 7.65 -9.87 -10.10
CA VAL A 140 7.36 -8.51 -9.58
C VAL A 140 8.00 -8.31 -8.20
N VAL A 141 7.83 -9.26 -7.28
CA VAL A 141 8.46 -9.19 -5.95
C VAL A 141 9.98 -9.19 -6.08
N LYS A 142 10.54 -10.02 -6.98
CA LYS A 142 11.97 -10.05 -7.27
C LYS A 142 12.45 -8.69 -7.80
N ALA A 143 11.71 -8.05 -8.70
CA ALA A 143 12.04 -6.75 -9.23
C ALA A 143 12.06 -5.66 -8.14
N TRP A 144 11.12 -5.71 -7.18
CA TRP A 144 11.14 -4.85 -5.99
C TRP A 144 12.38 -5.09 -5.14
N THR A 145 12.70 -6.35 -4.83
CA THR A 145 13.88 -6.73 -4.05
C THR A 145 15.18 -6.32 -4.73
N ASP A 146 15.32 -6.54 -6.03
CA ASP A 146 16.52 -6.17 -6.80
C ASP A 146 16.71 -4.65 -6.83
N LEU A 147 15.64 -3.87 -6.99
CA LEU A 147 15.68 -2.42 -6.91
C LEU A 147 16.09 -1.94 -5.51
N PHE A 148 15.51 -2.53 -4.46
CA PHE A 148 15.88 -2.22 -3.07
C PHE A 148 17.36 -2.51 -2.82
N ARG A 149 17.86 -3.70 -3.17
CA ARG A 149 19.27 -4.09 -3.01
C ARG A 149 20.22 -3.17 -3.78
N LYS A 150 19.86 -2.79 -5.00
CA LYS A 150 20.64 -1.83 -5.80
C LYS A 150 20.77 -0.51 -5.04
N LEU A 151 19.66 0.07 -4.60
CA LEU A 151 19.63 1.38 -3.94
C LEU A 151 20.22 1.33 -2.53
N GLU A 152 20.09 0.23 -1.81
CA GLU A 152 20.74 -0.05 -0.52
C GLU A 152 22.26 -0.02 -0.68
N LYS A 153 22.79 -0.68 -1.71
CA LYS A 153 24.23 -0.64 -2.04
C LYS A 153 24.69 0.77 -2.42
N GLU A 154 23.90 1.50 -3.19
CA GLU A 154 24.20 2.88 -3.55
C GLU A 154 24.22 3.81 -2.32
N ALA A 155 23.30 3.62 -1.38
CA ALA A 155 23.24 4.39 -0.14
C ALA A 155 24.38 4.04 0.82
N SER A 156 24.57 2.76 1.13
CA SER A 156 25.47 2.28 2.18
C SER A 156 26.94 2.20 1.76
N VAL A 157 27.21 1.79 0.51
CA VAL A 157 28.58 1.56 0.02
C VAL A 157 29.08 2.73 -0.84
N GLN A 158 28.21 3.30 -1.69
CA GLN A 158 28.59 4.41 -2.57
C GLN A 158 28.30 5.78 -1.95
N HIS A 159 27.77 5.82 -0.72
CA HIS A 159 27.44 7.03 0.03
C HIS A 159 26.55 8.00 -0.73
N LYS A 160 25.68 7.49 -1.62
CA LYS A 160 24.61 8.31 -2.18
C LYS A 160 23.68 8.74 -1.05
N PRO A 161 23.07 9.94 -1.12
CA PRO A 161 22.27 10.49 -0.04
C PRO A 161 20.89 9.83 0.06
N TYR A 162 20.71 8.58 -0.35
CA TYR A 162 19.43 7.89 -0.29
C TYR A 162 19.18 7.32 1.09
N ARG A 163 17.97 7.55 1.59
CA ARG A 163 17.55 7.16 2.93
C ARG A 163 16.42 6.14 2.88
N TYR A 164 15.44 6.34 2.00
CA TYR A 164 14.23 5.53 1.97
C TYR A 164 13.78 5.21 0.54
N LEU A 165 13.28 4.00 0.31
CA LEU A 165 12.65 3.59 -0.93
C LEU A 165 11.17 3.29 -0.69
N GLN A 166 10.30 4.19 -1.13
CA GLN A 166 8.86 3.96 -1.10
C GLN A 166 8.41 3.27 -2.39
N ILE A 167 8.08 1.98 -2.30
CA ILE A 167 7.47 1.21 -3.40
C ILE A 167 5.95 1.28 -3.23
N PHE A 168 5.22 1.58 -4.30
CA PHE A 168 3.77 1.70 -4.29
C PHE A 168 3.13 1.44 -5.65
N GLU A 169 1.84 1.09 -5.67
CA GLU A 169 1.01 0.99 -6.88
C GLU A 169 -0.25 1.83 -6.69
N ASN A 170 -0.68 2.50 -7.76
CA ASN A 170 -2.01 3.10 -7.85
C ASN A 170 -2.80 2.38 -8.95
N LYS A 171 -3.77 1.57 -8.57
CA LYS A 171 -4.63 0.79 -9.48
C LYS A 171 -5.97 1.49 -9.67
N GLY A 172 -6.34 1.67 -10.94
CA GLY A 172 -7.64 2.19 -11.35
C GLY A 172 -7.76 3.71 -11.30
N THR A 173 -8.65 4.25 -12.13
CA THR A 173 -8.84 5.71 -12.31
C THR A 173 -9.32 6.40 -11.03
N ALA A 174 -10.07 5.69 -10.17
CA ALA A 174 -10.53 6.21 -8.88
C ALA A 174 -9.38 6.59 -7.93
N MET A 175 -8.18 6.04 -8.15
CA MET A 175 -6.95 6.32 -7.39
C MET A 175 -5.95 7.18 -8.17
N GLY A 176 -6.40 7.88 -9.22
CA GLY A 176 -5.58 8.81 -9.99
C GLY A 176 -4.64 8.16 -11.01
N CYS A 177 -4.80 6.86 -11.28
CA CYS A 177 -4.04 6.19 -12.33
C CYS A 177 -4.55 6.58 -13.72
N SER A 178 -3.67 7.16 -14.54
CA SER A 178 -3.98 7.63 -15.90
C SER A 178 -3.59 6.64 -17.01
N ASN A 179 -2.84 5.59 -16.69
CA ASN A 179 -2.41 4.56 -17.63
C ASN A 179 -2.87 3.18 -17.15
N LEU A 180 -3.60 2.45 -17.99
CA LEU A 180 -4.20 1.15 -17.66
C LEU A 180 -3.19 0.00 -17.60
N HIS A 181 -1.99 0.18 -18.18
CA HIS A 181 -0.94 -0.83 -18.16
C HIS A 181 -0.53 -1.15 -16.70
N PRO A 182 -0.38 -2.44 -16.32
CA PRO A 182 -0.11 -2.84 -14.95
C PRO A 182 1.28 -2.38 -14.51
N HIS A 183 1.34 -1.42 -13.60
CA HIS A 183 2.60 -0.87 -13.12
C HIS A 183 2.52 -0.34 -11.69
N GLY A 184 3.67 -0.38 -11.02
CA GLY A 184 3.93 0.35 -9.79
C GLY A 184 4.93 1.49 -10.02
N GLN A 185 5.25 2.16 -8.94
CA GLN A 185 6.27 3.19 -8.85
C GLN A 185 7.15 2.93 -7.65
N ALA A 186 8.37 3.46 -7.69
CA ALA A 186 9.27 3.46 -6.55
C ALA A 186 9.97 4.80 -6.45
N TRP A 187 9.84 5.47 -5.32
CA TRP A 187 10.47 6.77 -5.08
C TRP A 187 11.56 6.60 -4.03
N CYS A 188 12.80 6.78 -4.45
CA CYS A 188 13.98 6.75 -3.62
C CYS A 188 14.29 8.18 -3.17
N LEU A 189 14.27 8.45 -1.87
CA LEU A 189 14.38 9.80 -1.31
C LEU A 189 15.55 9.90 -0.33
N SER A 190 16.11 11.10 -0.19
CA SER A 190 17.12 11.43 0.81
C SER A 190 16.58 11.64 2.23
N ALA A 191 15.26 11.59 2.38
CA ALA A 191 14.55 11.71 3.65
C ALA A 191 13.57 10.54 3.81
N ILE A 192 13.20 10.22 5.05
CA ILE A 192 12.12 9.27 5.34
C ILE A 192 10.78 10.02 5.17
N PRO A 193 9.83 9.53 4.37
CA PRO A 193 8.50 10.12 4.24
C PRO A 193 7.75 10.23 5.57
N SER A 194 6.84 11.20 5.69
CA SER A 194 6.17 11.53 6.96
C SER A 194 5.42 10.38 7.62
N GLU A 195 4.66 9.58 6.85
CA GLU A 195 3.90 8.43 7.38
C GLU A 195 4.84 7.38 7.99
N VAL A 196 5.88 7.01 7.26
CA VAL A 196 6.88 6.04 7.71
C VAL A 196 7.71 6.59 8.88
N HIS A 197 8.00 7.90 8.88
CA HIS A 197 8.72 8.52 9.99
C HIS A 197 7.93 8.45 11.31
N GLN A 198 6.62 8.70 11.25
CA GLN A 198 5.74 8.54 12.42
C GLN A 198 5.69 7.10 12.89
N GLU A 199 5.61 6.16 11.94
CA GLU A 199 5.62 4.72 12.25
C GLU A 199 6.90 4.26 12.94
N PHE A 200 8.08 4.68 12.45
CA PHE A 200 9.33 4.35 13.13
C PHE A 200 9.42 4.93 14.53
N ALA A 201 8.94 6.15 14.74
CA ALA A 201 8.86 6.73 16.09
C ALA A 201 7.93 5.91 17.01
N ALA A 202 6.82 5.40 16.48
CA ALA A 202 5.91 4.53 17.23
C ALA A 202 6.54 3.16 17.54
N PHE A 203 7.28 2.56 16.60
CA PHE A 203 8.01 1.30 16.83
C PHE A 203 9.07 1.47 17.92
N GLU A 204 9.89 2.52 17.85
CA GLU A 204 10.92 2.83 18.84
C GLU A 204 10.29 3.02 20.23
N LYS A 205 9.24 3.84 20.32
CA LYS A 205 8.49 4.08 21.56
C LYS A 205 7.91 2.79 22.16
N TYR A 206 7.29 1.94 21.34
CA TYR A 206 6.72 0.68 21.78
C TYR A 206 7.81 -0.29 22.28
N ASN A 207 8.91 -0.41 21.53
CA ASN A 207 10.04 -1.24 21.93
C ASN A 207 10.62 -0.80 23.29
N HIS A 208 10.83 0.50 23.50
CA HIS A 208 11.28 1.02 24.79
C HIS A 208 10.32 0.73 25.96
N GLN A 209 9.00 0.74 25.71
CA GLN A 209 7.99 0.52 26.75
C GLN A 209 7.77 -0.96 27.07
N HIS A 210 7.84 -1.83 26.07
CA HIS A 210 7.41 -3.22 26.18
C HIS A 210 8.53 -4.24 25.99
N SER A 211 9.72 -3.80 25.54
CA SER A 211 10.83 -4.69 25.17
C SER A 211 10.41 -5.77 24.16
N SER A 212 9.49 -5.42 23.25
CA SER A 212 8.98 -6.27 22.16
C SER A 212 8.71 -5.41 20.91
N HIS A 213 8.49 -6.06 19.77
CA HIS A 213 8.19 -5.41 18.50
C HIS A 213 6.68 -5.20 18.36
N LEU A 214 6.24 -3.97 18.09
CA LEU A 214 4.82 -3.61 17.93
C LEU A 214 4.10 -4.52 16.94
N MET A 215 4.68 -4.69 15.74
CA MET A 215 4.09 -5.52 14.70
C MET A 215 4.09 -7.01 15.04
N GLY A 216 5.12 -7.49 15.73
CA GLY A 216 5.19 -8.87 16.20
C GLY A 216 4.09 -9.20 17.20
N ASP A 217 3.90 -8.34 18.22
CA ASP A 217 2.83 -8.48 19.20
C ASP A 217 1.45 -8.34 18.55
N TYR A 218 1.29 -7.42 17.61
CA TYR A 218 0.04 -7.21 16.87
C TYR A 218 -0.34 -8.45 16.05
N VAL A 219 0.61 -9.02 15.31
CA VAL A 219 0.39 -10.26 14.54
C VAL A 219 0.07 -11.43 15.46
N LEU A 220 0.78 -11.59 16.57
CA LEU A 220 0.52 -12.65 17.54
C LEU A 220 -0.93 -12.60 18.05
N MET A 221 -1.40 -11.41 18.41
CA MET A 221 -2.77 -11.18 18.89
C MET A 221 -3.82 -11.43 17.79
N GLU A 222 -3.63 -10.90 16.58
CA GLU A 222 -4.56 -11.14 15.46
C GLU A 222 -4.64 -12.62 15.07
N LEU A 223 -3.52 -13.36 15.13
CA LEU A 223 -3.50 -14.79 14.86
C LEU A 223 -4.24 -15.61 15.92
N GLN A 224 -4.25 -15.15 17.18
CA GLN A 224 -4.98 -15.77 18.29
C GLN A 224 -6.49 -15.46 18.22
N GLU A 225 -6.87 -14.21 17.94
CA GLU A 225 -8.27 -13.77 17.93
C GLU A 225 -9.00 -14.12 16.64
N ARG A 226 -8.29 -14.13 15.50
CA ARG A 226 -8.77 -14.51 14.16
C ARG A 226 -9.87 -13.64 13.55
N GLU A 227 -10.45 -12.73 14.32
CA GLU A 227 -11.64 -11.96 13.96
C GLU A 227 -11.42 -11.06 12.73
N ARG A 228 -10.23 -10.47 12.59
CA ARG A 228 -9.89 -9.55 11.51
C ARG A 228 -8.95 -10.14 10.45
N VAL A 229 -8.55 -11.40 10.59
CA VAL A 229 -7.71 -12.05 9.59
C VAL A 229 -8.52 -12.39 8.33
N VAL A 230 -8.00 -12.04 7.16
CA VAL A 230 -8.61 -12.28 5.84
C VAL A 230 -7.98 -13.48 5.13
N LEU A 231 -6.66 -13.58 5.18
CA LEU A 231 -5.85 -14.65 4.57
C LEU A 231 -4.65 -14.94 5.46
N GLU A 232 -4.12 -16.15 5.38
CA GLU A 232 -2.90 -16.56 6.06
C GLU A 232 -2.22 -17.66 5.24
N ASN A 233 -0.89 -17.58 5.12
CA ASN A 233 -0.05 -18.68 4.68
C ASN A 233 1.11 -18.89 5.68
N ASP A 234 2.12 -19.66 5.28
CA ASP A 234 3.22 -20.02 6.17
C ASP A 234 3.99 -18.79 6.66
N THR A 235 4.23 -17.81 5.77
CA THR A 235 5.06 -16.63 6.06
C THR A 235 4.28 -15.37 6.42
N PHE A 236 3.10 -15.14 5.84
CA PHE A 236 2.37 -13.87 5.92
C PHE A 236 0.92 -14.03 6.40
N VAL A 237 0.41 -12.96 6.99
CA VAL A 237 -1.00 -12.81 7.34
C VAL A 237 -1.55 -11.53 6.70
N VAL A 238 -2.79 -11.59 6.22
CA VAL A 238 -3.55 -10.42 5.79
C VAL A 238 -4.62 -10.12 6.82
N VAL A 239 -4.63 -8.92 7.37
CA VAL A 239 -5.65 -8.46 8.32
C VAL A 239 -6.36 -7.22 7.79
N VAL A 240 -7.60 -7.00 8.19
CA VAL A 240 -8.15 -5.63 8.22
C VAL A 240 -7.69 -5.01 9.53
N PRO A 241 -6.76 -4.04 9.54
CA PRO A 241 -6.19 -3.56 10.79
C PRO A 241 -7.29 -3.01 11.72
N TYR A 242 -7.13 -3.18 13.03
CA TYR A 242 -8.12 -2.72 14.02
C TYR A 242 -8.44 -1.23 13.85
N TRP A 243 -7.44 -0.45 13.45
CA TRP A 243 -7.48 0.99 13.18
C TRP A 243 -7.64 1.38 11.70
N ALA A 244 -8.09 0.45 10.85
CA ALA A 244 -8.29 0.71 9.43
C ALA A 244 -9.13 1.97 9.18
N VAL A 245 -8.78 2.80 8.20
CA VAL A 245 -9.53 4.01 7.80
C VAL A 245 -10.39 3.74 6.56
N TRP A 246 -9.83 3.03 5.58
CA TRP A 246 -10.54 2.67 4.36
C TRP A 246 -11.51 1.50 4.62
N PRO A 247 -12.61 1.39 3.84
CA PRO A 247 -13.69 0.45 4.17
C PRO A 247 -13.23 -1.00 4.26
N PHE A 248 -12.47 -1.42 3.26
CA PHE A 248 -11.87 -2.74 3.13
C PHE A 248 -10.34 -2.63 3.14
N GLU A 249 -9.79 -1.71 3.92
CA GLU A 249 -8.34 -1.61 4.12
C GLU A 249 -7.77 -2.95 4.57
N THR A 250 -6.62 -3.33 4.03
CA THR A 250 -5.91 -4.51 4.53
C THR A 250 -4.43 -4.23 4.68
N MET A 251 -3.81 -4.96 5.60
CA MET A 251 -2.37 -4.98 5.80
C MET A 251 -1.86 -6.41 5.61
N VAL A 252 -0.88 -6.60 4.74
CA VAL A 252 -0.11 -7.85 4.63
C VAL A 252 1.10 -7.71 5.54
N VAL A 253 1.28 -8.59 6.50
CA VAL A 253 2.36 -8.51 7.50
C VAL A 253 3.12 -9.83 7.55
N SER A 254 4.45 -9.78 7.66
CA SER A 254 5.23 -10.99 7.92
C SER A 254 4.96 -11.53 9.33
N LYS A 255 4.80 -12.84 9.45
CA LYS A 255 4.61 -13.53 10.74
C LYS A 255 5.89 -13.61 11.55
N ALA A 256 7.03 -13.65 10.87
CA ALA A 256 8.36 -13.54 11.45
C ALA A 256 8.89 -12.11 11.34
N HIS A 257 9.91 -11.81 12.15
CA HIS A 257 10.63 -10.55 12.09
C HIS A 257 11.48 -10.51 10.81
N ILE A 258 10.93 -9.84 9.80
CA ILE A 258 11.58 -9.55 8.52
C ILE A 258 11.63 -8.04 8.43
N CYS A 259 12.80 -7.45 8.29
CA CYS A 259 12.93 -5.99 8.36
C CYS A 259 12.71 -5.33 7.00
N SER A 260 13.01 -6.04 5.90
CA SER A 260 12.90 -5.49 4.54
C SER A 260 12.82 -6.58 3.46
N LEU A 261 12.52 -6.16 2.23
CA LEU A 261 12.57 -7.02 1.04
C LEU A 261 13.90 -7.76 0.84
N ASN A 262 15.00 -7.25 1.40
CA ASN A 262 16.32 -7.87 1.27
C ASN A 262 16.43 -9.20 2.02
N GLU A 263 15.66 -9.35 3.10
CA GLU A 263 15.66 -10.52 3.99
C GLU A 263 14.64 -11.58 3.59
N ILE A 264 13.81 -11.29 2.58
CA ILE A 264 12.85 -12.25 2.02
C ILE A 264 13.61 -13.30 1.20
N ASP A 265 13.51 -14.56 1.62
CA ASP A 265 14.06 -15.71 0.89
C ASP A 265 13.16 -16.18 -0.27
N ASP A 266 13.57 -17.24 -0.98
CA ASP A 266 12.82 -17.76 -2.12
C ASP A 266 11.44 -18.35 -1.76
N SER A 267 11.30 -18.95 -0.58
CA SER A 267 10.02 -19.50 -0.11
C SER A 267 9.08 -18.37 0.29
N GLN A 268 9.60 -17.41 1.03
CA GLN A 268 8.85 -16.23 1.46
C GLN A 268 8.45 -15.37 0.26
N ARG A 269 9.27 -15.29 -0.80
CA ARG A 269 8.90 -14.61 -2.05
C ARG A 269 7.68 -15.26 -2.72
N LYS A 270 7.63 -16.60 -2.77
CA LYS A 270 6.47 -17.36 -3.29
C LYS A 270 5.23 -17.12 -2.45
N ASP A 271 5.38 -17.15 -1.14
CA ASP A 271 4.30 -16.88 -0.20
C ASP A 271 3.76 -15.45 -0.36
N LEU A 272 4.63 -14.46 -0.53
CA LEU A 272 4.23 -13.07 -0.75
C LEU A 272 3.49 -12.90 -2.08
N ALA A 273 3.98 -13.54 -3.15
CA ALA A 273 3.32 -13.52 -4.45
C ALA A 273 1.93 -14.17 -4.39
N SER A 274 1.84 -15.35 -3.77
CA SER A 274 0.59 -16.10 -3.61
C SER A 274 -0.44 -15.33 -2.78
N ILE A 275 -0.06 -14.80 -1.61
CA ILE A 275 -1.00 -14.10 -0.73
C ILE A 275 -1.46 -12.77 -1.33
N THR A 276 -0.58 -12.07 -2.06
CA THR A 276 -0.94 -10.84 -2.79
C THR A 276 -1.93 -11.12 -3.91
N ARG A 277 -1.73 -12.22 -4.66
CA ARG A 277 -2.68 -12.68 -5.69
C ARG A 277 -4.04 -13.00 -5.07
N GLN A 278 -4.06 -13.81 -4.02
CA GLN A 278 -5.29 -14.21 -3.34
C GLN A 278 -6.06 -13.01 -2.77
N LEU A 279 -5.36 -12.05 -2.16
CA LEU A 279 -5.96 -10.82 -1.66
C LEU A 279 -6.58 -9.99 -2.79
N THR A 280 -5.84 -9.78 -3.88
CA THR A 280 -6.35 -8.98 -5.01
C THR A 280 -7.48 -9.67 -5.76
N ILE A 281 -7.53 -11.01 -5.78
CA ILE A 281 -8.70 -11.77 -6.27
C ILE A 281 -9.90 -11.54 -5.37
N LYS A 282 -9.74 -11.63 -4.05
CA LYS A 282 -10.84 -11.32 -3.11
C LYS A 282 -11.34 -9.89 -3.28
N TYR A 283 -10.46 -8.93 -3.51
CA TYR A 283 -10.86 -7.56 -3.79
C TYR A 283 -11.71 -7.44 -5.06
N ASP A 284 -11.24 -8.01 -6.17
CA ASP A 284 -11.96 -7.96 -7.43
C ASP A 284 -13.31 -8.70 -7.34
N ASN A 285 -13.37 -9.81 -6.59
CA ASN A 285 -14.58 -10.59 -6.33
C ASN A 285 -15.59 -9.89 -5.41
N LEU A 286 -15.18 -8.94 -4.57
CA LEU A 286 -16.07 -8.31 -3.58
C LEU A 286 -17.24 -7.56 -4.23
N PHE A 287 -17.00 -6.93 -5.38
CA PHE A 287 -18.02 -6.23 -6.16
C PHE A 287 -17.99 -6.59 -7.65
N GLU A 288 -17.39 -7.74 -7.99
CA GLU A 288 -17.27 -8.26 -9.36
C GLU A 288 -16.78 -7.20 -10.37
N THR A 289 -15.68 -6.52 -10.01
CA THR A 289 -15.10 -5.43 -10.79
C THR A 289 -13.59 -5.41 -10.60
N SER A 290 -12.84 -4.77 -11.51
CA SER A 290 -11.44 -4.44 -11.22
C SER A 290 -11.39 -3.46 -10.05
N PHE A 291 -10.98 -3.94 -8.88
CA PHE A 291 -11.07 -3.21 -7.63
C PHE A 291 -9.92 -2.21 -7.53
N PRO A 292 -10.19 -0.89 -7.45
CA PRO A 292 -9.16 0.12 -7.35
C PRO A 292 -8.56 0.15 -5.95
N TYR A 293 -7.26 0.47 -5.85
CA TYR A 293 -6.57 0.68 -4.58
C TYR A 293 -5.28 1.46 -4.80
N SER A 294 -4.79 2.08 -3.74
CA SER A 294 -3.37 2.39 -3.60
C SER A 294 -2.77 1.38 -2.65
N MET A 295 -1.60 0.85 -2.97
CA MET A 295 -0.86 -0.02 -2.06
C MET A 295 0.58 0.42 -1.96
N GLY A 296 1.25 0.04 -0.88
CA GLY A 296 2.67 0.38 -0.69
C GLY A 296 3.33 -0.52 0.32
N ILE A 297 4.67 -0.57 0.24
CA ILE A 297 5.52 -1.36 1.12
C ILE A 297 6.15 -0.43 2.16
N HIS A 298 6.03 -0.79 3.43
CA HIS A 298 6.78 -0.21 4.53
C HIS A 298 7.80 -1.24 5.02
N GLN A 299 9.05 -0.80 5.11
CA GLN A 299 10.22 -1.62 5.42
C GLN A 299 11.35 -0.76 5.98
N ALA A 300 12.44 -1.38 6.43
CA ALA A 300 13.61 -0.69 6.95
C ALA A 300 14.21 0.32 5.94
N PRO A 301 14.82 1.42 6.43
CA PRO A 301 15.56 2.36 5.59
C PRO A 301 16.73 1.70 4.82
N LEU A 302 17.11 2.30 3.68
CA LEU A 302 18.18 1.78 2.80
C LEU A 302 19.58 1.78 3.44
N ASN A 303 19.81 2.68 4.39
CA ASN A 303 21.05 2.78 5.16
C ASN A 303 20.69 2.84 6.66
N ALA A 304 19.78 1.95 7.07
CA ALA A 304 19.35 1.84 8.47
C ALA A 304 20.54 1.61 9.40
N THR A 305 20.52 2.28 10.56
CA THR A 305 21.35 1.86 11.70
C THR A 305 20.89 0.47 12.17
N PRO A 306 21.72 -0.27 12.94
CA PRO A 306 21.30 -1.55 13.52
C PRO A 306 19.99 -1.45 14.32
N GLU A 307 19.80 -0.35 15.06
CA GLU A 307 18.61 -0.10 15.87
C GLU A 307 17.38 0.21 15.02
N GLU A 308 17.52 1.04 13.98
CA GLU A 308 16.41 1.31 13.04
C GLU A 308 15.99 0.04 12.30
N LYS A 309 16.97 -0.80 11.95
CA LYS A 309 16.72 -2.07 11.29
C LYS A 309 15.98 -3.03 12.21
N GLU A 310 16.45 -3.20 13.44
CA GLU A 310 15.81 -4.06 14.46
C GLU A 310 14.35 -3.64 14.71
N ASN A 311 14.08 -2.34 14.85
CA ASN A 311 12.73 -1.85 15.10
C ASN A 311 11.81 -1.91 13.86
N SER A 312 12.35 -2.14 12.67
CA SER A 312 11.56 -2.21 11.43
C SER A 312 10.88 -3.57 11.27
N TRP A 313 9.72 -3.57 10.62
CA TRP A 313 8.98 -4.79 10.30
C TRP A 313 8.32 -4.66 8.93
N PHE A 314 8.56 -5.63 8.05
CA PHE A 314 8.03 -5.64 6.69
C PHE A 314 6.51 -5.79 6.72
N HIS A 315 5.82 -4.85 6.08
CA HIS A 315 4.39 -4.94 5.86
C HIS A 315 3.96 -4.12 4.65
N MET A 316 2.78 -4.43 4.12
CA MET A 316 2.21 -3.77 2.96
C MET A 316 0.81 -3.28 3.28
N HIS A 317 0.52 -2.03 2.94
CA HIS A 317 -0.80 -1.44 3.12
C HIS A 317 -1.58 -1.46 1.80
N PHE A 318 -2.88 -1.72 1.86
CA PHE A 318 -3.81 -1.58 0.75
C PHE A 318 -4.96 -0.65 1.16
N TYR A 319 -5.13 0.43 0.41
CA TYR A 319 -6.10 1.50 0.65
C TYR A 319 -7.14 1.56 -0.49
N PRO A 320 -8.17 0.69 -0.47
CA PRO A 320 -9.21 0.70 -1.47
C PRO A 320 -10.34 1.71 -1.17
N PRO A 321 -10.83 2.46 -2.17
CA PRO A 321 -11.85 3.46 -1.95
C PRO A 321 -13.27 2.91 -1.97
N LEU A 322 -13.54 1.75 -2.57
CA LEU A 322 -14.91 1.24 -2.73
C LEU A 322 -15.53 0.85 -1.38
N LEU A 323 -16.83 1.13 -1.20
CA LEU A 323 -17.54 0.96 0.08
C LEU A 323 -18.77 0.06 -0.02
N ARG A 324 -19.69 0.32 -0.97
CA ARG A 324 -20.98 -0.40 -1.04
C ARG A 324 -21.16 -1.25 -2.28
N SER A 325 -20.51 -0.87 -3.38
CA SER A 325 -20.62 -1.50 -4.69
C SER A 325 -19.44 -1.06 -5.55
N ALA A 326 -19.37 -1.59 -6.77
CA ALA A 326 -18.45 -1.12 -7.82
C ALA A 326 -18.58 0.37 -8.14
N THR A 327 -19.71 1.00 -7.79
CA THR A 327 -20.02 2.39 -8.13
C THR A 327 -20.06 3.35 -6.95
N VAL A 328 -19.93 2.86 -5.71
CA VAL A 328 -20.05 3.70 -4.51
C VAL A 328 -18.78 3.60 -3.67
N ARG A 329 -18.00 4.68 -3.69
CA ARG A 329 -16.76 4.84 -2.93
C ARG A 329 -16.93 5.65 -1.64
N LYS A 330 -15.96 5.49 -0.74
CA LYS A 330 -15.67 6.40 0.35
C LYS A 330 -14.98 7.66 -0.19
N PHE A 331 -15.31 8.78 0.44
CA PHE A 331 -14.63 10.06 0.26
C PHE A 331 -14.04 10.48 1.60
N LEU A 332 -12.74 10.75 1.65
CA LEU A 332 -12.08 11.38 2.80
C LEU A 332 -12.09 12.90 2.56
N VAL A 333 -13.11 13.56 3.10
CA VAL A 333 -13.41 14.99 2.86
C VAL A 333 -13.93 15.63 4.14
N GLY A 334 -14.17 16.94 4.16
CA GLY A 334 -14.92 17.60 5.24
C GLY A 334 -14.34 17.32 6.64
N PHE A 335 -15.03 16.49 7.42
CA PHE A 335 -14.60 16.10 8.76
C PHE A 335 -13.25 15.35 8.74
N GLU A 336 -13.04 14.45 7.79
CA GLU A 336 -11.77 13.70 7.70
C GLU A 336 -10.57 14.55 7.30
N LEU A 337 -10.77 15.71 6.66
CA LEU A 337 -9.69 16.64 6.31
C LEU A 337 -9.41 17.69 7.41
N LEU A 338 -10.38 17.95 8.30
CA LEU A 338 -10.32 19.04 9.29
C LEU A 338 -10.40 18.57 10.75
N GLY A 339 -10.68 17.28 10.98
CA GLY A 339 -10.91 16.68 12.28
C GLY A 339 -10.11 15.38 12.44
N GLU A 340 -10.76 14.24 12.23
CA GLU A 340 -10.12 12.93 12.29
C GLU A 340 -10.72 11.97 11.24
N PRO A 341 -9.97 10.93 10.80
CA PRO A 341 -10.51 9.92 9.91
C PRO A 341 -11.73 9.23 10.51
N GLN A 342 -12.74 8.98 9.66
CA GLN A 342 -13.99 8.32 10.06
C GLN A 342 -14.29 7.13 9.17
N ARG A 343 -14.86 6.05 9.70
CA ARG A 343 -15.33 4.88 8.93
C ARG A 343 -16.75 4.46 9.26
N ASP A 344 -17.47 3.98 8.23
CA ASP A 344 -18.90 3.65 8.28
C ASP A 344 -19.19 2.16 8.56
N LEU A 345 -18.19 1.29 8.39
CA LEU A 345 -18.26 -0.18 8.54
C LEU A 345 -17.22 -0.59 9.59
N THR A 346 -17.42 -1.59 10.45
CA THR A 346 -16.33 -2.01 11.37
C THR A 346 -15.23 -2.78 10.64
N ALA A 347 -14.04 -2.90 11.24
CA ALA A 347 -12.95 -3.69 10.66
C ALA A 347 -13.30 -5.18 10.61
N GLU A 348 -14.01 -5.66 11.64
CA GLU A 348 -14.46 -7.05 11.79
C GLU A 348 -15.45 -7.43 10.68
N GLN A 349 -16.43 -6.56 10.40
CA GLN A 349 -17.40 -6.76 9.32
C GLN A 349 -16.74 -6.73 7.93
N ALA A 350 -15.72 -5.88 7.74
CA ALA A 350 -14.97 -5.84 6.49
C ALA A 350 -14.17 -7.14 6.29
N ALA A 351 -13.48 -7.60 7.34
CA ALA A 351 -12.71 -8.83 7.30
C ALA A 351 -13.59 -10.06 7.04
N GLU A 352 -14.75 -10.13 7.70
CA GLU A 352 -15.73 -11.20 7.48
C GLU A 352 -16.20 -11.28 6.02
N ARG A 353 -16.53 -10.13 5.41
CA ARG A 353 -16.93 -10.09 4.00
C ARG A 353 -15.82 -10.57 3.08
N LEU A 354 -14.59 -10.11 3.29
CA LEU A 354 -13.44 -10.52 2.47
C LEU A 354 -13.11 -12.01 2.65
N ARG A 355 -13.20 -12.53 3.88
CA ARG A 355 -12.95 -13.96 4.18
C ARG A 355 -13.85 -14.89 3.37
N HIS A 356 -15.15 -14.57 3.27
CA HIS A 356 -16.14 -15.42 2.59
C HIS A 356 -16.02 -15.45 1.06
N LEU A 357 -15.20 -14.60 0.45
CA LEU A 357 -15.00 -14.58 -1.00
C LEU A 357 -14.02 -15.67 -1.46
N ASN A 358 -14.14 -16.11 -2.70
CA ASN A 358 -13.17 -17.03 -3.29
C ASN A 358 -11.80 -16.33 -3.44
N ALA A 359 -10.72 -17.03 -3.06
CA ALA A 359 -9.33 -16.54 -3.13
C ALA A 359 -8.57 -17.05 -4.37
N GLU A 360 -9.09 -18.08 -5.04
CA GLU A 360 -8.41 -18.80 -6.13
C GLU A 360 -9.02 -18.48 -7.50
N HIS A 361 -10.35 -18.47 -7.56
CA HIS A 361 -11.14 -18.23 -8.76
C HIS A 361 -11.61 -16.79 -8.82
N HIS A 362 -11.18 -16.09 -9.87
CA HIS A 362 -11.60 -14.74 -10.17
C HIS A 362 -13.02 -14.74 -10.77
N PHE A 363 -13.84 -13.72 -10.47
CA PHE A 363 -15.24 -13.64 -10.90
C PHE A 363 -15.40 -13.73 -12.43
N SER A 364 -14.43 -13.21 -13.20
CA SER A 364 -14.45 -13.28 -14.67
C SER A 364 -14.34 -14.70 -15.23
N GLU A 365 -13.81 -15.67 -14.48
CA GLU A 365 -13.73 -17.08 -14.90
C GLU A 365 -15.09 -17.77 -14.84
N GLN A 366 -16.03 -17.25 -14.05
CA GLN A 366 -17.36 -17.85 -13.87
C GLN A 366 -18.32 -17.50 -15.01
N VAL A 367 -18.08 -16.39 -15.71
CA VAL A 367 -18.93 -15.89 -16.82
C VAL A 367 -18.85 -16.77 -18.07
N GLY A 368 -17.91 -17.72 -18.15
CA GLY A 368 -17.76 -18.66 -19.26
C GLY A 368 -18.51 -19.99 -19.13
N ARG A 369 -19.36 -20.18 -18.11
CA ARG A 369 -20.06 -21.45 -17.81
C ARG A 369 -21.59 -21.43 -17.97
N SER A 370 -22.17 -20.40 -18.58
CA SER A 370 -23.61 -20.32 -18.86
C SER A 370 -23.97 -20.83 -20.25
#